data_AF-A0A0P7UHE3-F1
#
_entry.id   AF-A0A0P7UHE3-F1
#
_cell.length_a   1.000
_cell.length_b   1.000
_cell.length_c   1.000
_cell.angle_alpha   90.00
_cell.angle_beta   90.00
_cell.angle_gamma   90.00
#
_symmetry.space_group_name_H-M   'P 1'
#
loop_
_entity.id
_entity.type
_entity.pdbx_description
1 polymer ?
#
loop_
_entity_poly.entity_id
_entity_poly.type
_entity_poly.pdbx_seq_one_letter_code
_entity_poly.pdbx_strand_id
1 'polypeptide(L)'
;MNPWDLVPYTVTPAAQVLARCIASGVLSQEHLEAVPRESNVFSQQLLVSEQVIAVERENDKKNLEVDLLKLEKSFLVQMNRISGSLLAKQGQTFSKLQRKCTAAQVAGIAVFAGQKFTALQESARHLQEILREQTSLRQRLMKPLCQENLPIEANLQR
;
A
#
# COMPACT_ATOMS: atom_id res chain seq x y z
N MET A 1 -19.84 23.21 -11.17
CA MET A 1 -19.48 22.07 -10.30
C MET A 1 -20.21 20.86 -10.82
N ASN A 2 -19.51 19.74 -11.04
CA ASN A 2 -20.12 18.55 -11.60
C ASN A 2 -20.85 17.76 -10.50
N PRO A 3 -22.16 17.48 -10.62
CA PRO A 3 -22.94 16.81 -9.57
C PRO A 3 -22.50 15.38 -9.23
N TRP A 4 -21.62 14.81 -10.06
CA TRP A 4 -21.19 13.42 -10.00
C TRP A 4 -19.84 13.21 -9.31
N ASP A 5 -19.18 14.29 -8.86
CA ASP A 5 -17.98 14.19 -8.05
C ASP A 5 -18.38 13.85 -6.60
N LEU A 6 -18.49 12.54 -6.32
CA LEU A 6 -18.76 12.02 -4.98
C LEU A 6 -17.59 12.40 -4.05
N VAL A 7 -17.84 13.31 -3.12
CA VAL A 7 -16.90 13.59 -2.02
C VAL A 7 -17.08 12.48 -0.97
N PRO A 8 -16.06 11.65 -0.70
CA PRO A 8 -16.21 10.41 0.09
C PRO A 8 -16.62 10.60 1.56
N TYR A 9 -16.72 11.85 2.03
CA TYR A 9 -17.00 12.17 3.43
C TYR A 9 -18.27 13.02 3.65
N THR A 10 -19.07 13.26 2.62
CA THR A 10 -20.32 14.02 2.76
C THR A 10 -21.53 13.10 2.75
N VAL A 11 -22.27 13.07 3.86
CA VAL A 11 -23.59 12.41 3.90
C VAL A 11 -24.47 13.05 2.84
N THR A 12 -24.97 12.25 1.90
CA THR A 12 -25.77 12.75 0.80
C THR A 12 -27.05 13.44 1.32
N PRO A 13 -27.55 14.49 0.66
CA PRO A 13 -28.79 15.15 1.08
C PRO A 13 -29.96 14.18 1.24
N ALA A 14 -30.04 13.16 0.38
CA ALA A 14 -31.01 12.08 0.49
C ALA A 14 -30.88 11.28 1.79
N ALA A 15 -29.66 10.89 2.17
CA ALA A 15 -29.41 10.18 3.43
C ALA A 15 -29.80 11.03 4.65
N GLN A 16 -29.59 12.35 4.62
CA GLN A 16 -30.03 13.25 5.70
C GLN A 16 -31.55 13.33 5.81
N VAL A 17 -32.26 13.38 4.68
CA VAL A 17 -33.73 13.38 4.66
C VAL A 17 -34.27 12.06 5.21
N LEU A 18 -33.73 10.93 4.78
CA LEU A 18 -34.13 9.61 5.27
C LEU A 18 -33.88 9.45 6.77
N ALA A 19 -32.73 9.93 7.26
CA ALA A 19 -32.44 9.95 8.70
C ALA A 19 -33.47 10.79 9.47
N ARG A 20 -33.91 11.93 8.92
CA ARG A 20 -34.96 12.76 9.53
C ARG A 20 -36.32 12.07 9.52
N CYS A 21 -36.66 11.35 8.45
CA CYS A 21 -37.90 10.57 8.36
C CYS A 21 -37.94 9.46 9.41
N ILE A 22 -36.81 8.77 9.64
CA ILE A 22 -36.68 7.77 10.70
C ILE A 22 -36.82 8.42 12.09
N ALA A 23 -36.10 9.51 12.33
CA ALA A 23 -36.17 10.24 13.59
C ALA A 23 -37.58 10.77 13.90
N SER A 24 -38.34 11.15 12.86
CA SER A 24 -39.73 11.60 12.98
C SER A 24 -40.76 10.47 13.08
N GLY A 25 -40.34 9.21 12.97
CA GLY A 25 -41.21 8.03 13.01
C GLY A 25 -42.08 7.84 11.76
N VAL A 26 -41.89 8.66 10.73
CA VAL A 26 -42.58 8.56 9.43
C VAL A 26 -42.09 7.34 8.64
N LEU A 27 -40.87 6.89 8.91
CA LEU A 27 -40.26 5.69 8.34
C LEU A 27 -39.65 4.85 9.47
N SER A 28 -39.82 3.53 9.48
CA SER A 28 -39.13 2.65 10.43
C SER A 28 -37.83 2.10 9.83
N GLN A 29 -36.81 1.90 10.67
CA GLN A 29 -35.50 1.38 10.24
C GLN A 29 -35.62 0.00 9.58
N GLU A 30 -36.51 -0.85 10.11
CA GLU A 30 -36.85 -2.17 9.54
C GLU A 30 -37.38 -2.07 8.11
N HIS A 31 -38.16 -1.05 7.76
CA HIS A 31 -38.68 -0.88 6.39
C HIS A 31 -37.58 -0.42 5.43
N LEU A 32 -36.61 0.38 5.92
CA LEU A 32 -35.46 0.79 5.13
C LEU A 32 -34.50 -0.39 4.88
N GLU A 33 -34.30 -1.24 5.88
CA GLU A 33 -33.41 -2.41 5.79
C GLU A 33 -34.06 -3.62 5.09
N ALA A 34 -35.39 -3.73 5.09
CA ALA A 34 -36.14 -4.78 4.41
C ALA A 34 -36.20 -4.60 2.88
N VAL A 35 -35.73 -3.47 2.34
CA VAL A 35 -35.67 -3.23 0.89
C VAL A 35 -34.76 -4.29 0.26
N PRO A 36 -35.31 -5.21 -0.57
CA PRO A 36 -34.50 -6.23 -1.23
C PRO A 36 -33.47 -5.54 -2.12
N ARG A 37 -32.19 -5.87 -1.95
CA ARG A 37 -31.11 -5.45 -2.85
C ARG A 37 -31.16 -6.26 -4.14
N GLU A 38 -32.31 -6.24 -4.82
CA GLU A 38 -32.50 -6.95 -6.07
C GLU A 38 -31.54 -6.38 -7.13
N SER A 39 -30.75 -7.27 -7.73
CA SER A 39 -29.74 -6.94 -8.75
C SER A 39 -30.35 -6.37 -10.06
N ASN A 40 -31.68 -6.36 -10.16
CA ASN A 40 -32.45 -6.18 -11.39
C ASN A 40 -33.28 -4.88 -11.39
N VAL A 41 -33.08 -3.99 -10.42
CA VAL A 41 -33.69 -2.64 -10.40
C VAL A 41 -32.94 -1.68 -11.35
N PHE A 42 -31.66 -1.97 -11.65
CA PHE A 42 -30.82 -1.15 -12.52
C PHE A 42 -30.61 -1.79 -13.90
N SER A 43 -30.45 -0.94 -14.92
CA SER A 43 -30.08 -1.37 -16.27
C SER A 43 -28.81 -2.24 -16.23
N GLN A 44 -28.76 -3.29 -17.06
CA GLN A 44 -27.57 -4.15 -17.19
C GLN A 44 -26.28 -3.35 -17.44
N GLN A 45 -26.39 -2.20 -18.12
CA GLN A 45 -25.27 -1.30 -18.36
C GLN A 45 -24.63 -0.78 -17.05
N LEU A 46 -25.44 -0.47 -16.04
CA LEU A 46 -24.97 0.04 -14.76
C LEU A 46 -24.26 -1.07 -13.97
N LEU A 47 -24.83 -2.27 -13.98
CA LEU A 47 -24.24 -3.43 -13.31
C LEU A 47 -22.89 -3.81 -13.91
N VAL A 48 -22.77 -3.78 -15.24
CA VAL A 48 -21.50 -3.99 -15.93
C VAL A 48 -20.51 -2.89 -15.58
N SER A 49 -20.94 -1.62 -15.57
CA SER A 49 -20.10 -0.49 -15.18
C SER A 49 -19.56 -0.62 -13.75
N GLU A 50 -20.42 -1.03 -12.80
CA GLU A 50 -20.00 -1.26 -11.42
C GLU A 50 -18.98 -2.41 -11.30
N GLN A 51 -19.19 -3.50 -12.03
CA GLN A 51 -18.22 -4.60 -12.09
C GLN A 51 -16.89 -4.16 -12.71
N VAL A 52 -16.91 -3.35 -13.77
CA VAL A 52 -15.70 -2.80 -14.38
C VAL A 52 -14.95 -1.92 -13.39
N ILE A 53 -15.63 -1.01 -12.69
CA ILE A 53 -15.01 -0.16 -11.66
C ILE A 53 -14.42 -1.02 -10.52
N ALA A 54 -15.09 -2.11 -10.14
CA ALA A 54 -14.56 -3.03 -9.13
C ALA A 54 -13.28 -3.74 -9.60
N VAL A 55 -13.27 -4.23 -10.85
CA VAL A 55 -12.12 -4.91 -11.46
C VAL A 55 -10.97 -3.93 -11.69
N GLU A 56 -11.25 -2.70 -12.14
CA GLU A 56 -10.26 -1.63 -12.31
C GLU A 56 -9.60 -1.28 -10.98
N ARG A 57 -10.38 -1.11 -9.91
CA ARG A 57 -9.83 -0.91 -8.56
C ARG A 57 -8.94 -2.07 -8.11
N GLU A 58 -9.32 -3.31 -8.41
CA GLU A 58 -8.48 -4.46 -8.12
C GLU A 58 -7.20 -4.46 -8.95
N ASN A 59 -7.27 -4.08 -10.23
CA ASN A 59 -6.13 -3.96 -11.12
C ASN A 59 -5.15 -2.88 -10.63
N ASP A 60 -5.66 -1.70 -10.24
CA ASP A 60 -4.85 -0.63 -9.66
C ASP A 60 -4.15 -1.08 -8.37
N LYS A 61 -4.86 -1.79 -7.49
CA LYS A 61 -4.28 -2.39 -6.29
C LYS A 61 -3.13 -3.35 -6.65
N LYS A 62 -3.33 -4.23 -7.63
CA LYS A 62 -2.31 -5.19 -8.07
C LYS A 62 -1.12 -4.51 -8.77
N ASN A 63 -1.36 -3.45 -9.55
CA ASN A 63 -0.29 -2.66 -10.16
C ASN A 63 0.60 -2.01 -9.10
N LEU A 64 -0.02 -1.42 -8.06
CA LEU A 64 0.71 -0.85 -6.93
C LEU A 64 1.55 -1.89 -6.19
N GLU A 65 1.02 -3.11 -6.01
CA GLU A 65 1.76 -4.23 -5.42
C GLU A 65 2.96 -4.65 -6.27
N VAL A 66 2.76 -4.74 -7.59
CA VAL A 66 3.84 -5.05 -8.55
C VAL A 66 4.94 -3.99 -8.53
N ASP A 67 4.58 -2.71 -8.49
CA ASP A 67 5.57 -1.63 -8.47
C ASP A 67 6.37 -1.58 -7.17
N LEU A 68 5.72 -1.86 -6.03
CA LEU A 68 6.42 -2.06 -4.75
C LEU A 68 7.43 -3.22 -4.83
N LEU A 69 6.99 -4.37 -5.32
CA LEU A 69 7.88 -5.55 -5.46
C LEU A 69 9.05 -5.30 -6.42
N LYS A 70 8.81 -4.56 -7.52
CA LYS A 70 9.89 -4.15 -8.44
C LYS A 70 10.91 -3.24 -7.74
N LEU A 71 10.43 -2.29 -6.94
CA LEU A 71 11.30 -1.40 -6.19
C LEU A 71 12.15 -2.17 -5.19
N GLU A 72 11.55 -3.06 -4.40
CA GLU A 72 12.26 -3.94 -3.46
C GLU A 72 13.32 -4.79 -4.18
N LYS A 73 12.95 -5.43 -5.30
CA LYS A 73 13.88 -6.21 -6.12
C LYS A 73 15.05 -5.36 -6.62
N SER A 74 14.76 -4.16 -7.13
CA SER A 74 15.79 -3.25 -7.64
C SER A 74 16.77 -2.82 -6.54
N PHE A 75 16.24 -2.59 -5.33
CA PHE A 75 17.03 -2.25 -4.15
C PHE A 75 17.92 -3.41 -3.72
N LEU A 76 17.38 -4.62 -3.63
CA LEU A 76 18.16 -5.83 -3.29
C LEU A 76 19.29 -6.07 -4.30
N VAL A 77 19.03 -5.91 -5.61
CA VAL A 77 20.06 -6.05 -6.65
C VAL A 77 21.15 -4.99 -6.52
N GLN A 78 20.78 -3.73 -6.30
CA GLN A 78 21.72 -2.63 -6.07
C GLN A 78 22.58 -2.89 -4.83
N MET A 79 21.97 -3.27 -3.71
CA MET A 79 22.67 -3.56 -2.47
C MET A 79 23.64 -4.73 -2.64
N ASN A 80 23.23 -5.82 -3.30
CA ASN A 80 24.13 -6.94 -3.59
C ASN A 80 25.32 -6.52 -4.48
N ARG A 81 25.08 -5.65 -5.47
CA ARG A 81 26.15 -5.10 -6.32
C ARG A 81 27.13 -4.24 -5.52
N ILE A 82 26.63 -3.37 -4.65
CA ILE A 82 27.44 -2.52 -3.78
C ILE A 82 28.26 -3.40 -2.83
N SER A 83 27.64 -4.35 -2.13
CA SER A 83 28.30 -5.29 -1.22
C SER A 83 29.40 -6.09 -1.93
N GLY A 84 29.12 -6.63 -3.13
CA GLY A 84 30.12 -7.34 -3.93
C GLY A 84 31.30 -6.44 -4.33
N SER A 85 31.03 -5.20 -4.74
CA SER A 85 32.09 -4.24 -5.08
C SER A 85 32.92 -3.81 -3.88
N LEU A 86 32.31 -3.70 -2.70
CA LEU A 86 32.97 -3.36 -1.44
C LEU A 86 33.87 -4.50 -0.98
N LEU A 87 33.37 -5.74 -1.00
CA LEU A 87 34.15 -6.94 -0.68
C LEU A 87 35.35 -7.10 -1.63
N ALA A 88 35.15 -6.87 -2.93
CA ALA A 88 36.24 -6.92 -3.91
C ALA A 88 37.31 -5.85 -3.65
N LYS A 89 36.90 -4.60 -3.38
CA LYS A 89 37.83 -3.53 -3.00
C LYS A 89 38.57 -3.87 -1.71
N GLN A 90 37.86 -4.38 -0.70
CA GLN A 90 38.43 -4.73 0.59
C GLN A 90 39.46 -5.86 0.45
N GLY A 91 39.16 -6.92 -0.32
CA GLY A 91 40.10 -8.00 -0.63
C GLY A 91 41.33 -7.52 -1.41
N GLN A 92 41.17 -6.55 -2.31
CA GLN A 92 42.28 -5.95 -3.04
C GLN A 92 43.17 -5.07 -2.14
N THR A 93 42.59 -4.29 -1.22
CA THR A 93 43.34 -3.55 -0.20
C THR A 93 44.02 -4.48 0.79
N PHE A 94 43.35 -5.54 1.24
CA PHE A 94 43.92 -6.53 2.14
C PHE A 94 45.10 -7.25 1.48
N SER A 95 44.97 -7.67 0.22
CA SER A 95 46.08 -8.27 -0.55
C SER A 95 47.28 -7.31 -0.72
N LYS A 96 47.02 -6.00 -0.91
CA LYS A 96 48.07 -4.98 -1.00
C LYS A 96 48.75 -4.70 0.34
N LEU A 97 48.02 -4.73 1.45
CA LEU A 97 48.56 -4.55 2.79
C LEU A 97 49.24 -5.80 3.35
N GLN A 98 48.73 -7.00 3.05
CA GLN A 98 49.31 -8.27 3.46
C GLN A 98 50.70 -8.50 2.83
N ARG A 99 50.96 -7.90 1.66
CA ARG A 99 52.31 -7.83 1.07
C ARG A 99 53.24 -6.83 1.76
N LYS A 100 52.74 -5.96 2.65
CA LYS A 100 53.47 -4.83 3.25
C LYS A 100 53.52 -4.82 4.79
N CYS A 101 52.81 -5.70 5.49
CA CYS A 101 52.64 -5.64 6.95
C CYS A 101 53.02 -6.95 7.67
N THR A 102 53.49 -6.83 8.91
CA THR A 102 53.74 -7.96 9.83
C THR A 102 52.42 -8.44 10.47
N ALA A 103 52.40 -9.68 11.00
CA ALA A 103 51.18 -10.37 11.44
C ALA A 103 50.27 -9.59 12.42
N ALA A 104 50.83 -8.74 13.27
CA ALA A 104 50.07 -7.93 14.24
C ALA A 104 49.23 -6.82 13.59
N GLN A 105 49.68 -6.22 12.50
CA GLN A 105 48.95 -5.17 11.79
C GLN A 105 47.75 -5.72 10.99
N VAL A 106 47.87 -6.95 10.49
CA VAL A 106 46.79 -7.65 9.75
C VAL A 106 45.58 -7.92 10.67
N ALA A 107 45.83 -8.28 11.92
CA ALA A 107 44.77 -8.52 12.91
C ALA A 107 43.97 -7.25 13.24
N GLY A 108 44.64 -6.10 13.41
CA GLY A 108 43.96 -4.82 13.69
C GLY A 108 43.03 -4.36 12.56
N ILE A 109 43.43 -4.59 11.31
CA ILE A 109 42.63 -4.23 10.14
C ILE A 109 41.42 -5.15 9.99
N ALA A 110 41.58 -6.44 10.27
CA ALA A 110 40.46 -7.39 10.27
C ALA A 110 39.40 -7.03 11.31
N VAL A 111 39.81 -6.62 12.53
CA VAL A 111 38.88 -6.18 13.59
C VAL A 111 38.15 -4.91 13.19
N PHE A 112 38.84 -3.89 12.68
CA PHE A 112 38.22 -2.64 12.23
C PHE A 112 37.25 -2.87 11.07
N ALA A 113 37.63 -3.71 10.10
CA ALA A 113 36.77 -4.12 8.99
C ALA A 113 35.50 -4.83 9.48
N GLY A 114 35.63 -5.76 10.43
CA GLY A 114 34.51 -6.46 11.05
C GLY A 114 33.54 -5.50 11.74
N GLN A 115 34.05 -4.58 12.56
CA GLN A 115 33.22 -3.58 13.26
C GLN A 115 32.42 -2.70 12.29
N LYS A 116 33.05 -2.24 11.20
CA LYS A 116 32.37 -1.45 10.17
C LYS A 116 31.30 -2.25 9.42
N PHE A 117 31.55 -3.54 9.19
CA PHE A 117 30.56 -4.43 8.56
C PHE A 117 29.36 -4.67 9.48
N THR A 118 29.57 -4.88 10.78
CA THR A 118 28.49 -5.04 11.76
C THR A 118 27.60 -3.80 11.83
N ALA A 119 28.19 -2.60 11.90
CA ALA A 119 27.43 -1.35 11.92
C ALA A 119 26.61 -1.14 10.63
N LEU A 120 27.17 -1.50 9.47
CA LEU A 120 26.46 -1.44 8.19
C LEU A 120 25.29 -2.43 8.15
N GLN A 121 25.48 -3.63 8.71
CA GLN A 121 24.46 -4.67 8.76
C GLN A 121 23.30 -4.32 9.69
N GLU A 122 23.56 -3.65 10.82
CA GLU A 122 22.52 -3.13 11.71
C GLU A 122 21.69 -2.04 11.05
N SER A 123 22.35 -1.10 10.35
CA SER A 123 21.64 -0.07 9.57
C SER A 123 20.79 -0.69 8.46
N ALA A 124 21.29 -1.71 7.76
CA ALA A 124 20.53 -2.41 6.73
C ALA A 124 19.30 -3.12 7.31
N ARG A 125 19.44 -3.77 8.48
CA ARG A 125 18.32 -4.40 9.20
C ARG A 125 17.24 -3.39 9.55
N HIS A 126 17.63 -2.25 10.11
CA HIS A 126 16.68 -1.21 10.50
C HIS A 126 15.93 -0.62 9.30
N LEU A 127 16.62 -0.38 8.18
CA LEU A 127 15.99 0.09 6.96
C LEU A 127 14.93 -0.90 6.44
N GLN A 128 15.24 -2.19 6.54
CA GLN A 128 14.34 -3.27 6.12
C GLN A 128 13.08 -3.34 7.00
N GLU A 129 13.20 -3.09 8.31
CA GLU A 129 12.07 -2.99 9.23
C GLU A 129 11.17 -1.79 8.92
N ILE A 130 11.76 -0.60 8.70
CA ILE A 130 11.01 0.61 8.36
C ILE A 130 10.20 0.40 7.07
N LEU A 131 10.81 -0.17 6.04
CA LEU A 131 10.13 -0.45 4.77
C LEU A 131 8.97 -1.44 4.97
N ARG A 132 9.15 -2.47 5.80
CA ARG A 132 8.10 -3.43 6.12
C ARG A 132 6.92 -2.79 6.85
N GLU A 133 7.19 -1.92 7.81
CA GLU A 133 6.17 -1.16 8.53
C GLU A 133 5.41 -0.21 7.61
N GLN A 134 6.12 0.50 6.73
CA GLN A 134 5.51 1.39 5.76
C GLN A 134 4.57 0.63 4.82
N THR A 135 4.98 -0.55 4.32
CA THR A 135 4.12 -1.42 3.52
C THR A 135 2.92 -1.95 4.31
N SER A 136 3.11 -2.33 5.58
CA SER A 136 2.02 -2.78 6.46
C SER A 136 0.99 -1.67 6.72
N LEU A 137 1.46 -0.46 7.03
CA LEU A 137 0.63 0.72 7.25
C LEU A 137 -0.15 1.08 5.99
N ARG A 138 0.52 1.09 4.83
CA ARG A 138 -0.14 1.31 3.55
C ARG A 138 -1.23 0.27 3.29
N GLN A 139 -0.96 -1.01 3.51
CA GLN A 139 -1.97 -2.07 3.35
C GLN A 139 -3.15 -1.90 4.31
N ARG A 140 -2.92 -1.42 5.53
CA ARG A 140 -4.00 -1.13 6.50
C ARG A 140 -4.82 0.08 6.09
N LEU A 141 -4.20 1.12 5.56
CA LEU A 141 -4.86 2.36 5.11
C LEU A 141 -5.59 2.17 3.78
N MET A 142 -5.11 1.27 2.91
CA MET A 142 -5.75 0.92 1.64
C MET A 142 -6.90 -0.09 1.79
N LYS A 143 -7.17 -0.61 2.99
CA LYS A 143 -8.39 -1.38 3.23
C LYS A 143 -9.56 -0.40 3.27
N PRO A 144 -10.53 -0.47 2.33
CA PRO A 144 -11.67 0.43 2.34
C PRO A 144 -12.43 0.26 3.66
N LEU A 145 -12.59 1.38 4.38
CA LEU A 145 -13.48 1.48 5.54
C LEU A 145 -14.91 1.51 4.99
N CYS A 146 -15.50 0.32 4.84
CA CYS A 146 -16.87 0.10 4.36
C CYS A 146 -17.08 0.35 2.85
N GLN A 147 -18.02 -0.38 2.26
CA GLN A 147 -18.41 -0.27 0.86
C GLN A 147 -19.00 1.12 0.59
N GLU A 148 -18.35 1.94 -0.24
CA GLU A 148 -18.79 3.30 -0.59
C GLU A 148 -20.00 3.36 -1.54
N ASN A 149 -20.59 2.21 -1.91
CA ASN A 149 -21.75 2.17 -2.79
C ASN A 149 -23.00 1.80 -1.98
N LEU A 150 -23.67 2.80 -1.41
CA LEU A 150 -25.11 2.70 -1.21
C LEU A 150 -25.77 3.01 -2.56
N PRO A 151 -26.67 2.14 -3.07
CA PRO A 151 -27.36 2.39 -4.34
C PRO A 151 -28.22 3.65 -4.20
N ILE A 152 -27.75 4.77 -4.74
CA ILE A 152 -28.50 6.01 -4.80
C ILE A 152 -29.42 5.92 -6.01
N GLU A 153 -30.71 5.72 -5.74
CA GLU A 153 -31.77 5.74 -6.74
C GLU A 153 -31.89 7.15 -7.34
N ALA A 154 -31.38 7.35 -8.56
CA ALA A 154 -31.59 8.57 -9.32
C ALA A 154 -32.96 8.51 -10.00
N ASN A 155 -34.02 8.83 -9.26
CA ASN A 155 -35.34 9.05 -9.85
C ASN A 155 -35.36 10.40 -10.59
N LEU A 156 -35.01 10.37 -11.88
CA LEU A 156 -35.33 11.45 -12.83
C LEU A 156 -36.69 11.13 -13.49
N GLN A 157 -37.76 11.59 -12.85
CA GLN A 157 -39.01 11.99 -13.51
C GLN A 157 -39.16 13.49 -13.22
N ARG A 158 -39.27 14.41 -14.17
CA ARG A 158 -39.77 14.39 -15.54
C ARG A 158 -39.12 15.54 -16.31
#